data_AF-A0AAE3EGH4-F1
#
_entry.id   AF-A0AAE3EGH4-F1
#
_cell.length_a   1.000
_cell.length_b   1.000
_cell.length_c   1.000
_cell.angle_alpha   90.00
_cell.angle_beta   90.00
_cell.angle_gamma   90.00
#
_symmetry.space_group_name_H-M   'P 1'
#
loop_
_entity.id
_entity.type
_entity.pdbx_description
1 polymer ?
#
loop_
_entity_poly.entity_id
_entity_poly.type
_entity_poly.pdbx_seq_one_letter_code
_entity_poly.pdbx_strand_id
1 'polypeptide(L)'
;MYVSTTKVNHLGFAAIFLCIGIGLLFLKAVQKEQTGPGHWAIAFLLNTLGFVFWSGVLPLRPIAYYLVGEVCHFSGFLVLLCGVYLFTGHQRSIKLFFALSVIIFAWISGVALFFFNPSAATAAVRTLRSALFFAGGFLVLVRSPKKEIRGRLLTGICFLLWGAYNLVYGFIRIEILTDLFFGILTGFQVLSAFGLMVMLTDRMRIRNEEKETRIYQLERLLPICAYCKKIRDKENQWQPVETYFEDRTQSQFSHGICPDCMEKNFPDYVRKQRLKAAAAGNAPAGPTAGNAPAAGGSLAGSAPENPK
;
A
#
# COMPACT_ATOMS: atom_id res chain seq x y z
N MET A 1 -44.50 -8.73 18.80
CA MET A 1 -43.36 -8.03 19.44
C MET A 1 -42.00 -8.53 18.95
N TYR A 2 -41.79 -9.84 18.67
CA TYR A 2 -40.49 -10.34 18.16
C TYR A 2 -40.14 -9.90 16.73
N VAL A 3 -41.15 -9.76 15.85
CA VAL A 3 -40.99 -9.33 14.45
C VAL A 3 -40.57 -7.85 14.34
N SER A 4 -40.85 -6.99 15.32
CA SER A 4 -40.43 -5.58 15.27
C SER A 4 -38.94 -5.42 15.56
N THR A 5 -38.36 -6.22 16.44
CA THR A 5 -36.95 -6.10 16.87
C THR A 5 -35.98 -6.49 15.76
N THR A 6 -36.25 -7.59 15.04
CA THR A 6 -35.40 -8.04 13.91
C THR A 6 -35.37 -7.02 12.77
N LYS A 7 -36.51 -6.35 12.51
CA LYS A 7 -36.59 -5.27 11.52
C LYS A 7 -35.73 -4.06 11.92
N VAL A 8 -35.84 -3.61 13.17
CA VAL A 8 -35.05 -2.49 13.69
C VAL A 8 -33.55 -2.80 13.64
N ASN A 9 -33.17 -4.03 13.98
CA ASN A 9 -31.78 -4.48 13.94
C ASN A 9 -31.22 -4.40 12.51
N HIS A 10 -31.89 -5.00 11.51
CA HIS A 10 -31.44 -4.95 10.12
C HIS A 10 -31.30 -3.53 9.57
N LEU A 11 -32.22 -2.62 9.91
CA LEU A 11 -32.13 -1.21 9.50
C LEU A 11 -30.95 -0.48 10.17
N GLY A 12 -30.69 -0.76 11.45
CA GLY A 12 -29.52 -0.22 12.15
C GLY A 12 -28.21 -0.66 11.46
N PHE A 13 -28.11 -1.93 11.09
CA PHE A 13 -26.94 -2.44 10.36
C PHE A 13 -26.82 -1.87 8.94
N ALA A 14 -27.94 -1.69 8.24
CA ALA A 14 -27.96 -0.99 6.96
C ALA A 14 -27.39 0.43 7.09
N ALA A 15 -27.78 1.18 8.13
CA ALA A 15 -27.27 2.54 8.37
C ALA A 15 -25.75 2.54 8.63
N ILE A 16 -25.23 1.61 9.44
CA ILE A 16 -23.79 1.47 9.69
C ILE A 16 -23.03 1.24 8.36
N PHE A 17 -23.51 0.29 7.55
CA PHE A 17 -22.89 -0.06 6.29
C PHE A 17 -22.94 1.08 5.26
N LEU A 18 -24.05 1.83 5.25
CA LEU A 18 -24.21 3.01 4.41
C LEU A 18 -23.17 4.08 4.75
N CYS A 19 -23.00 4.38 6.04
CA CYS A 19 -22.01 5.35 6.52
C CYS A 19 -20.59 4.93 6.12
N ILE A 20 -20.24 3.65 6.29
CA ILE A 20 -18.92 3.14 5.88
C ILE A 20 -18.74 3.25 4.36
N GLY A 21 -19.76 2.85 3.58
CA GLY A 21 -19.74 2.93 2.12
C GLY A 21 -19.55 4.36 1.61
N ILE A 22 -20.28 5.32 2.17
CA ILE A 22 -20.15 6.75 1.85
C ILE A 22 -18.75 7.26 2.23
N GLY A 23 -18.25 6.92 3.42
CA GLY A 23 -16.89 7.30 3.84
C GLY A 23 -15.81 6.79 2.87
N LEU A 24 -15.96 5.55 2.38
CA LEU A 24 -15.06 4.98 1.38
C LEU A 24 -15.19 5.65 0.01
N LEU A 25 -16.39 6.14 -0.38
CA LEU A 25 -16.57 6.95 -1.59
C LEU A 25 -15.84 8.29 -1.49
N PHE A 26 -15.95 8.98 -0.36
CA PHE A 26 -15.18 10.21 -0.11
C PHE A 26 -13.67 9.94 -0.18
N LEU A 27 -13.21 8.85 0.43
CA LEU A 27 -11.80 8.45 0.32
C LEU A 27 -11.39 8.16 -1.13
N LYS A 28 -12.26 7.55 -1.94
CA LYS A 28 -11.99 7.36 -3.37
C LYS A 28 -11.94 8.69 -4.13
N ALA A 29 -12.77 9.67 -3.77
CA ALA A 29 -12.75 10.99 -4.39
C ALA A 29 -11.44 11.73 -4.11
N VAL A 30 -10.88 11.59 -2.90
CA VAL A 30 -9.58 12.16 -2.52
C VAL A 30 -8.42 11.34 -3.12
N GLN A 31 -8.49 10.01 -3.09
CA GLN A 31 -7.42 9.09 -3.49
C GLN A 31 -7.69 8.44 -4.86
N LYS A 32 -7.68 9.25 -5.93
CA LYS A 32 -8.05 8.79 -7.28
C LYS A 32 -7.20 7.62 -7.79
N GLU A 33 -5.91 7.59 -7.46
CA GLU A 33 -4.97 6.55 -7.91
C GLU A 33 -5.20 5.17 -7.28
N GLN A 34 -5.83 5.11 -6.10
CA GLN A 34 -6.05 3.83 -5.41
C GLN A 34 -7.34 3.17 -5.90
N THR A 35 -7.24 1.91 -6.32
CA THR A 35 -8.39 1.14 -6.84
C THR A 35 -9.24 0.53 -5.73
N GLY A 36 -8.66 0.21 -4.57
CA GLY A 36 -9.32 -0.43 -3.43
C GLY A 36 -10.57 0.31 -2.91
N PRO A 37 -10.45 1.58 -2.48
CA PRO A 37 -11.55 2.30 -1.82
C PRO A 37 -12.86 2.33 -2.61
N GLY A 38 -12.80 2.46 -3.94
CA GLY A 38 -13.99 2.47 -4.79
C GLY A 38 -14.71 1.11 -4.80
N HIS A 39 -13.97 0.00 -4.88
CA HIS A 39 -14.57 -1.33 -4.82
C HIS A 39 -15.13 -1.61 -3.42
N TRP A 40 -14.40 -1.26 -2.37
CA TRP A 40 -14.88 -1.44 -1.00
C TRP A 40 -16.13 -0.62 -0.73
N ALA A 41 -16.22 0.62 -1.22
CA ALA A 41 -17.43 1.43 -1.13
C ALA A 41 -18.64 0.73 -1.77
N ILE A 42 -18.50 0.26 -3.02
CA ILE A 42 -19.56 -0.47 -3.73
C ILE A 42 -19.96 -1.72 -2.94
N ALA A 43 -18.99 -2.44 -2.38
CA ALA A 43 -19.26 -3.62 -1.55
C ALA A 43 -20.11 -3.31 -0.31
N PHE A 44 -19.79 -2.24 0.43
CA PHE A 44 -20.56 -1.82 1.60
C PHE A 44 -21.96 -1.31 1.22
N LEU A 45 -22.11 -0.61 0.09
CA LEU A 45 -23.41 -0.17 -0.42
C LEU A 45 -24.29 -1.34 -0.88
N LEU A 46 -23.72 -2.35 -1.54
CA LEU A 46 -24.46 -3.57 -1.89
C LEU A 46 -24.92 -4.32 -0.64
N ASN A 47 -24.06 -4.44 0.38
CA ASN A 47 -24.44 -5.04 1.66
C ASN A 47 -25.50 -4.22 2.42
N THR A 48 -25.48 -2.89 2.28
CA THR A 48 -26.54 -2.01 2.80
C THR A 48 -27.88 -2.39 2.20
N LEU A 49 -27.96 -2.52 0.87
CA LEU A 49 -29.17 -2.95 0.18
C LEU A 49 -29.61 -4.33 0.65
N GLY A 50 -28.67 -5.26 0.85
CA GLY A 50 -28.95 -6.59 1.41
C GLY A 50 -29.71 -6.54 2.74
N PHE A 51 -29.23 -5.73 3.69
CA PHE A 51 -29.91 -5.55 4.98
C PHE A 51 -31.27 -4.85 4.84
N VAL A 52 -31.42 -3.89 3.93
CA VAL A 52 -32.72 -3.26 3.65
C VAL A 52 -33.73 -4.30 3.14
N PHE A 53 -33.33 -5.19 2.23
CA PHE A 53 -34.22 -6.26 1.77
C PHE A 53 -34.55 -7.25 2.89
N TRP A 54 -33.57 -7.68 3.69
CA TRP A 54 -33.83 -8.57 4.83
C TRP A 54 -34.63 -7.95 5.97
N SER A 55 -34.67 -6.62 6.06
CA SER A 55 -35.53 -5.92 7.03
C SER A 55 -37.03 -6.10 6.74
N GLY A 56 -37.43 -6.49 5.53
CA GLY A 56 -38.84 -6.64 5.17
C GLY A 56 -39.63 -5.32 5.26
N VAL A 57 -38.97 -4.16 5.19
CA VAL A 57 -39.62 -2.84 5.10
C VAL A 57 -40.25 -2.63 3.72
N LEU A 58 -39.67 -3.24 2.68
CA LEU A 58 -40.22 -3.18 1.33
C LEU A 58 -41.41 -4.15 1.20
N PRO A 59 -42.54 -3.73 0.60
CA PRO A 59 -43.74 -4.54 0.46
C PRO A 59 -43.59 -5.59 -0.66
N LEU A 60 -42.65 -6.51 -0.50
CA LEU A 60 -42.35 -7.60 -1.43
C LEU A 60 -42.80 -8.95 -0.85
N ARG A 61 -42.98 -9.95 -1.73
CA ARG A 61 -43.27 -11.33 -1.30
C ARG A 61 -42.12 -11.89 -0.42
N PRO A 62 -42.40 -12.73 0.60
CA PRO A 62 -41.40 -13.21 1.54
C PRO A 62 -40.12 -13.80 0.94
N ILE A 63 -40.29 -14.65 -0.07
CA ILE A 63 -39.18 -15.29 -0.77
C ILE A 63 -38.37 -14.26 -1.59
N ALA A 64 -39.03 -13.26 -2.15
CA ALA A 64 -38.39 -12.27 -3.02
C ALA A 64 -37.42 -11.38 -2.25
N TYR A 65 -37.81 -10.83 -1.09
CA TYR A 65 -36.88 -10.00 -0.32
C TYR A 65 -35.70 -10.82 0.25
N TYR A 66 -35.91 -12.10 0.61
CA TYR A 66 -34.82 -12.97 1.08
C TYR A 66 -33.78 -13.21 -0.03
N LEU A 67 -34.23 -13.65 -1.21
CA LEU A 67 -33.36 -13.95 -2.35
C LEU A 67 -32.62 -12.72 -2.84
N VAL A 68 -33.31 -11.58 -3.00
CA VAL A 68 -32.68 -10.32 -3.42
C VAL A 68 -31.66 -9.86 -2.38
N GLY A 69 -31.97 -10.00 -1.09
CA GLY A 69 -31.00 -9.71 -0.02
C GLY A 69 -29.75 -10.59 -0.07
N GLU A 70 -29.89 -11.90 -0.32
CA GLU A 70 -28.75 -12.82 -0.51
C GLU A 70 -27.90 -12.44 -1.72
N VAL A 71 -28.53 -12.08 -2.86
CA VAL A 71 -27.82 -11.59 -4.06
C VAL A 71 -27.00 -10.35 -3.74
N CYS A 72 -27.59 -9.37 -3.06
CA CYS A 72 -26.94 -8.12 -2.68
C CYS A 72 -25.74 -8.38 -1.74
N HIS A 73 -25.91 -9.20 -0.70
CA HIS A 73 -24.84 -9.54 0.22
C HIS A 73 -23.69 -10.31 -0.45
N PHE A 74 -24.01 -11.34 -1.23
CA PHE A 74 -23.00 -12.12 -1.93
C PHE A 74 -22.21 -11.27 -2.92
N SER A 75 -22.91 -10.45 -3.72
CA SER A 75 -22.28 -9.51 -4.65
C SER A 75 -21.39 -8.50 -3.90
N GLY A 76 -21.85 -8.00 -2.75
CA GLY A 76 -21.07 -7.16 -1.87
C GLY A 76 -19.76 -7.83 -1.44
N PHE A 77 -19.80 -9.06 -0.94
CA PHE A 77 -18.59 -9.79 -0.53
C PHE A 77 -17.65 -10.09 -1.70
N LEU A 78 -18.19 -10.42 -2.87
CA LEU A 78 -17.37 -10.65 -4.07
C LEU A 78 -16.62 -9.39 -4.49
N VAL A 79 -17.31 -8.24 -4.52
CA VAL A 79 -16.71 -6.94 -4.84
C VAL A 79 -15.68 -6.53 -3.77
N LEU A 80 -15.95 -6.81 -2.49
CA LEU A 80 -15.01 -6.55 -1.39
C LEU A 80 -13.69 -7.30 -1.63
N LEU A 81 -13.77 -8.61 -1.89
CA LEU A 81 -12.61 -9.46 -2.12
C LEU A 81 -11.88 -9.14 -3.43
N CYS A 82 -12.62 -8.78 -4.49
CA CYS A 82 -12.01 -8.24 -5.71
C CYS A 82 -11.24 -6.95 -5.43
N GLY A 83 -11.82 -6.04 -4.65
CA GLY A 83 -11.18 -4.80 -4.23
C GLY A 83 -9.90 -5.07 -3.46
N VAL A 84 -9.92 -6.02 -2.53
CA VAL A 84 -8.74 -6.46 -1.78
C VAL A 84 -7.68 -7.07 -2.71
N TYR A 85 -8.07 -7.97 -3.62
CA TYR A 85 -7.16 -8.60 -4.58
C TYR A 85 -6.45 -7.57 -5.48
N LEU A 86 -7.19 -6.61 -6.01
CA LEU A 86 -6.62 -5.52 -6.80
C LEU A 86 -5.75 -4.60 -5.94
N PHE A 87 -6.16 -4.34 -4.69
CA PHE A 87 -5.38 -3.53 -3.78
C PHE A 87 -4.05 -4.22 -3.40
N THR A 88 -3.96 -5.54 -3.31
CA THR A 88 -2.69 -6.24 -3.03
C THR A 88 -1.68 -6.19 -4.19
N GLY A 89 -1.99 -5.51 -5.30
CA GLY A 89 -1.09 -5.30 -6.43
C GLY A 89 -1.30 -6.27 -7.60
N HIS A 90 -2.29 -7.16 -7.51
CA HIS A 90 -2.65 -8.03 -8.62
C HIS A 90 -3.41 -7.25 -9.70
N GLN A 91 -3.13 -7.58 -10.96
CA GLN A 91 -3.87 -7.05 -12.09
C GLN A 91 -5.06 -7.95 -12.43
N ARG A 92 -6.05 -7.37 -13.12
CA ARG A 92 -7.17 -8.15 -13.69
C ARG A 92 -6.59 -9.17 -14.67
N SER A 93 -6.88 -10.44 -14.44
CA SER A 93 -6.38 -11.54 -15.25
C SER A 93 -7.50 -12.49 -15.62
N ILE A 94 -7.31 -13.27 -16.67
CA ILE A 94 -8.27 -14.30 -17.08
C ILE A 94 -8.48 -15.35 -15.98
N LYS A 95 -7.44 -15.64 -15.19
CA LYS A 95 -7.52 -16.55 -14.01
C LYS A 95 -8.48 -16.00 -12.94
N LEU A 96 -8.44 -14.69 -12.69
CA LEU A 96 -9.39 -14.04 -11.77
C LEU A 96 -10.82 -14.18 -12.31
N PHE A 97 -11.06 -13.94 -13.60
CA PHE A 97 -12.38 -14.07 -14.20
C PHE A 97 -12.94 -15.50 -14.07
N PHE A 98 -12.13 -16.52 -14.36
CA PHE A 98 -12.52 -17.92 -14.17
C PHE A 98 -12.81 -18.23 -12.70
N ALA A 99 -11.97 -17.79 -11.77
CA ALA A 99 -12.21 -18.00 -10.34
C ALA A 99 -13.53 -17.36 -9.87
N LEU A 100 -13.81 -16.13 -10.28
CA LEU A 100 -15.08 -15.45 -9.98
C LEU A 100 -16.28 -16.19 -10.58
N SER A 101 -16.15 -16.69 -11.81
CA SER A 101 -17.21 -17.46 -12.48
C SER A 101 -17.52 -18.76 -11.73
N VAL A 102 -16.49 -19.48 -11.27
CA VAL A 102 -16.65 -20.70 -10.45
C VAL A 102 -17.34 -20.37 -9.13
N ILE A 103 -16.93 -19.29 -8.46
CA ILE A 103 -17.53 -18.84 -7.18
C ILE A 103 -19.01 -18.47 -7.37
N ILE A 104 -19.35 -17.73 -8.43
CA ILE A 104 -20.72 -17.36 -8.75
C ILE A 104 -21.56 -18.61 -9.04
N PHE A 105 -21.03 -19.54 -9.84
CA PHE A 105 -21.73 -20.79 -10.15
C PHE A 105 -21.98 -21.65 -8.90
N ALA A 106 -20.98 -21.76 -8.01
CA ALA A 106 -21.12 -22.46 -6.73
C ALA A 106 -22.19 -21.80 -5.84
N TRP A 107 -22.25 -20.47 -5.82
CA TRP A 107 -23.28 -19.75 -5.08
C TRP A 107 -24.68 -19.95 -5.67
N ILE A 108 -24.85 -19.82 -7.00
CA ILE A 108 -26.12 -20.07 -7.68
C ILE A 108 -26.61 -21.49 -7.38
N SER A 109 -25.71 -22.48 -7.45
CA SER A 109 -26.02 -23.87 -7.11
C SER A 109 -26.46 -24.01 -5.65
N GLY A 110 -25.75 -23.35 -4.72
CA GLY A 110 -26.11 -23.31 -3.30
C GLY A 110 -27.47 -22.68 -3.02
N VAL A 111 -27.83 -21.61 -3.74
CA VAL A 111 -29.16 -20.98 -3.64
C VAL A 111 -30.24 -21.84 -4.29
N ALA A 112 -29.96 -22.49 -5.42
CA ALA A 112 -30.91 -23.38 -6.09
C ALA A 112 -31.30 -24.59 -5.22
N LEU A 113 -30.38 -25.07 -4.37
CA LEU A 113 -30.68 -26.11 -3.38
C LEU A 113 -31.81 -25.71 -2.42
N PHE A 114 -32.10 -24.41 -2.25
CA PHE A 114 -33.16 -23.94 -1.36
C PHE A 114 -34.53 -24.53 -1.71
N PHE A 115 -34.79 -24.77 -3.00
CA PHE A 115 -36.03 -25.35 -3.49
C PHE A 115 -36.18 -26.85 -3.18
N PHE A 116 -35.09 -27.53 -2.83
CA PHE A 116 -35.09 -28.97 -2.52
C PHE A 116 -34.85 -29.25 -1.04
N ASN A 117 -33.86 -28.57 -0.43
CA ASN A 117 -33.48 -28.73 0.96
C ASN A 117 -32.96 -27.38 1.53
N PRO A 118 -33.83 -26.61 2.20
CA PRO A 118 -33.49 -25.29 2.74
C PRO A 118 -32.32 -25.30 3.74
N SER A 119 -32.19 -26.35 4.54
CA SER A 119 -31.12 -26.51 5.52
C SER A 119 -29.77 -26.71 4.83
N ALA A 120 -29.73 -27.60 3.84
CA ALA A 120 -28.53 -27.83 3.03
C ALA A 120 -28.13 -26.59 2.23
N ALA A 121 -29.09 -25.85 1.67
CA ALA A 121 -28.84 -24.59 0.97
C ALA A 121 -28.21 -23.53 1.88
N THR A 122 -28.77 -23.36 3.08
CA THR A 122 -28.25 -22.43 4.09
C THR A 122 -26.83 -22.80 4.50
N ALA A 123 -26.56 -24.09 4.72
CA ALA A 123 -25.22 -24.58 5.03
C ALA A 123 -24.24 -24.34 3.87
N ALA A 124 -24.64 -24.65 2.63
CA ALA A 124 -23.81 -24.47 1.44
C ALA A 124 -23.41 -23.01 1.22
N VAL A 125 -24.36 -22.08 1.26
CA VAL A 125 -24.09 -20.64 1.07
C VAL A 125 -23.21 -20.07 2.20
N ARG A 126 -23.42 -20.50 3.45
CA ARG A 126 -22.58 -20.11 4.59
C ARG A 126 -21.15 -20.63 4.49
N THR A 127 -20.98 -21.91 4.13
CA THR A 127 -19.67 -22.51 3.94
C THR A 127 -18.91 -21.83 2.81
N LEU A 128 -19.57 -21.54 1.68
CA LEU A 128 -18.97 -20.79 0.59
C LEU A 128 -18.52 -19.40 1.05
N ARG A 129 -19.36 -18.66 1.78
CA ARG A 129 -19.01 -17.35 2.33
C ARG A 129 -17.83 -17.42 3.31
N SER A 130 -17.80 -18.41 4.19
CA SER A 130 -16.68 -18.65 5.10
C SER A 130 -15.37 -18.89 4.32
N ALA A 131 -15.40 -19.77 3.30
CA ALA A 131 -14.25 -20.05 2.44
C ALA A 131 -13.73 -18.80 1.72
N LEU A 132 -14.63 -17.93 1.26
CA LEU A 132 -14.28 -16.65 0.63
C LEU A 132 -13.52 -15.73 1.60
N PHE A 133 -13.95 -15.63 2.86
CA PHE A 133 -13.24 -14.83 3.86
C PHE A 133 -11.92 -15.44 4.30
N PHE A 134 -11.83 -16.77 4.41
CA PHE A 134 -10.56 -17.44 4.64
C PHE A 134 -9.56 -17.17 3.51
N ALA A 135 -10.01 -17.31 2.26
CA ALA A 135 -9.19 -17.02 1.08
C ALA A 135 -8.76 -15.54 1.04
N GLY A 136 -9.67 -14.61 1.33
CA GLY A 136 -9.39 -13.18 1.44
C GLY A 136 -8.37 -12.85 2.52
N GLY A 137 -8.54 -13.41 3.73
CA GLY A 137 -7.63 -13.19 4.85
C GLY A 137 -6.23 -13.71 4.56
N PHE A 138 -6.13 -14.92 4.00
CA PHE A 138 -4.86 -15.50 3.57
C PHE A 138 -4.20 -14.69 2.46
N LEU A 139 -4.98 -14.26 1.46
CA LEU A 139 -4.50 -13.39 0.38
C LEU A 139 -3.87 -12.11 0.94
N VAL A 140 -4.56 -11.43 1.86
CA VAL A 140 -4.05 -10.20 2.49
C VAL A 140 -2.73 -10.48 3.22
N LEU A 141 -2.70 -11.49 4.09
CA LEU A 141 -1.52 -11.79 4.92
C LEU A 141 -0.29 -12.19 4.09
N VAL A 142 -0.50 -12.95 3.01
CA VAL A 142 0.59 -13.49 2.19
C VAL A 142 1.03 -12.51 1.10
N ARG A 143 0.10 -11.77 0.50
CA ARG A 143 0.39 -10.97 -0.71
C ARG A 143 0.50 -9.48 -0.48
N SER A 144 -0.03 -8.93 0.61
CA SER A 144 0.15 -7.49 0.85
C SER A 144 1.63 -7.19 1.14
N PRO A 145 2.15 -6.03 0.69
CA PRO A 145 3.55 -5.65 0.89
C PRO A 145 4.00 -5.77 2.34
N LYS A 146 5.19 -6.35 2.58
CA LYS A 146 5.71 -6.54 3.95
C LYS A 146 5.89 -5.23 4.73
N LYS A 147 6.04 -4.10 4.05
CA LYS A 147 6.10 -2.76 4.65
C LYS A 147 4.76 -2.35 5.30
N GLU A 148 3.62 -2.84 4.81
CA GLU A 148 2.26 -2.53 5.32
C GLU A 148 1.88 -3.41 6.52
N ILE A 149 2.68 -3.43 7.60
CA ILE A 149 2.57 -4.42 8.67
C ILE A 149 1.20 -4.37 9.39
N ARG A 150 0.78 -3.18 9.83
CA ARG A 150 -0.36 -3.02 10.74
C ARG A 150 -1.67 -3.29 10.01
N GLY A 151 -1.87 -2.66 8.86
CA GLY A 151 -3.08 -2.83 8.06
C GLY A 151 -3.26 -4.26 7.58
N ARG A 152 -2.18 -4.90 7.11
CA ARG A 152 -2.20 -6.28 6.64
C ARG A 152 -2.62 -7.25 7.74
N LEU A 153 -2.01 -7.12 8.93
CA LEU A 153 -2.30 -8.01 10.05
C LEU A 153 -3.75 -7.86 10.52
N LEU A 154 -4.19 -6.62 10.73
CA LEU A 154 -5.54 -6.34 11.21
C LEU A 154 -6.60 -6.84 10.22
N THR A 155 -6.50 -6.46 8.95
CA THR A 155 -7.48 -6.88 7.92
C THR A 155 -7.47 -8.39 7.72
N GLY A 156 -6.28 -8.98 7.59
CA GLY A 156 -6.10 -10.40 7.36
C GLY A 156 -6.69 -11.24 8.47
N ILE A 157 -6.33 -10.95 9.74
CA ILE A 157 -6.86 -11.65 10.91
C ILE A 157 -8.38 -11.46 11.02
N CYS A 158 -8.89 -10.24 10.81
CA CYS A 158 -10.33 -9.99 10.89
C CYS A 158 -11.12 -10.82 9.87
N PHE A 159 -10.62 -10.94 8.65
CA PHE A 159 -11.23 -11.82 7.64
C PHE A 159 -11.20 -13.29 8.04
N LEU A 160 -10.09 -13.79 8.60
CA LEU A 160 -10.01 -15.17 9.09
C LEU A 160 -10.99 -15.42 10.25
N LEU A 161 -11.04 -14.50 11.22
CA LEU A 161 -11.96 -14.58 12.36
C LEU A 161 -13.42 -14.51 11.90
N TRP A 162 -13.72 -13.64 10.94
CA TRP A 162 -15.06 -13.53 10.37
C TRP A 162 -15.46 -14.80 9.62
N GLY A 163 -14.54 -15.38 8.83
CA GLY A 163 -14.74 -16.68 8.17
C GLY A 163 -15.02 -17.80 9.17
N ALA A 164 -14.20 -17.91 10.22
CA ALA A 164 -14.36 -18.88 11.30
C ALA A 164 -15.70 -18.68 12.03
N TYR A 165 -16.05 -17.44 12.34
CA TYR A 165 -17.31 -17.09 13.00
C TYR A 165 -18.53 -17.55 12.18
N ASN A 166 -18.53 -17.28 10.86
CA ASN A 166 -19.62 -17.73 9.96
C ASN A 166 -19.76 -19.25 9.96
N LEU A 167 -18.64 -19.97 10.01
CA LEU A 167 -18.63 -21.44 10.02
C LEU A 167 -19.21 -21.98 11.33
N VAL A 168 -18.73 -21.49 12.47
CA VAL A 168 -19.14 -21.94 13.81
C VAL A 168 -20.60 -21.59 14.11
N TYR A 169 -21.01 -20.35 13.83
CA TYR A 169 -22.41 -19.91 14.00
C TYR A 169 -23.39 -20.70 13.11
N GLY A 170 -22.89 -21.36 12.06
CA GLY A 170 -23.65 -22.32 11.27
C GLY A 170 -24.23 -23.47 12.11
N PHE A 171 -23.49 -23.93 13.12
CA PHE A 171 -23.80 -25.12 13.92
C PHE A 171 -24.41 -24.80 15.29
N ILE A 172 -24.16 -23.59 15.82
CA ILE A 172 -24.64 -23.18 17.15
C ILE A 172 -25.86 -22.26 16.98
N ARG A 173 -27.06 -22.79 17.20
CA ARG A 173 -28.34 -22.04 17.14
C ARG A 173 -28.93 -21.91 18.54
N ILE A 174 -28.62 -20.81 19.22
CA ILE A 174 -29.27 -20.45 20.50
C ILE A 174 -30.20 -19.26 20.21
N GLU A 175 -31.50 -19.51 20.18
CA GLU A 175 -32.51 -18.53 19.75
C GLU A 175 -32.45 -17.22 20.57
N ILE A 176 -32.24 -17.34 21.88
CA ILE A 176 -32.20 -16.21 22.83
C ILE A 176 -31.04 -15.25 22.54
N LEU A 177 -29.94 -15.74 21.96
CA LEU A 177 -28.72 -14.95 21.71
C LEU A 177 -28.57 -14.53 20.23
N THR A 178 -29.60 -14.74 19.40
CA THR A 178 -29.53 -14.48 17.95
C THR A 178 -29.12 -13.04 17.63
N ASP A 179 -29.67 -12.06 18.35
CA ASP A 179 -29.35 -10.64 18.13
C ASP A 179 -27.91 -10.30 18.55
N LEU A 180 -27.42 -10.87 19.66
CA LEU A 180 -26.04 -10.71 20.10
C LEU A 180 -25.06 -11.29 19.07
N PHE A 181 -25.33 -12.50 18.58
CA PHE A 181 -24.52 -13.14 17.55
C PHE A 181 -24.48 -12.31 16.27
N PHE A 182 -25.63 -11.78 15.84
CA PHE A 182 -25.68 -10.90 14.69
C PHE A 182 -24.90 -9.58 14.92
N GLY A 183 -24.95 -9.02 16.12
CA GLY A 183 -24.13 -7.87 16.52
C GLY A 183 -22.64 -8.16 16.43
N ILE A 184 -22.19 -9.32 16.92
CA ILE A 184 -20.79 -9.77 16.82
C ILE A 184 -20.37 -9.94 15.36
N LEU A 185 -21.22 -10.55 14.53
CA LEU A 185 -21.00 -10.69 13.08
C LEU A 185 -20.76 -9.33 12.44
N THR A 186 -21.63 -8.35 12.73
CA THR A 186 -21.51 -6.98 12.22
C THR A 186 -20.24 -6.31 12.77
N GLY A 187 -19.89 -6.56 14.02
CA GLY A 187 -18.65 -6.07 14.64
C GLY A 187 -17.41 -6.50 13.88
N PHE A 188 -17.32 -7.76 13.44
CA PHE A 188 -16.22 -8.22 12.59
C PHE A 188 -16.17 -7.52 11.24
N GLN A 189 -17.33 -7.18 10.67
CA GLN A 189 -17.39 -6.44 9.41
C GLN A 189 -16.91 -5.01 9.56
N VAL A 190 -17.31 -4.33 10.64
CA VAL A 190 -16.85 -2.98 10.98
C VAL A 190 -15.34 -2.99 11.24
N LEU A 191 -14.84 -3.95 12.03
CA LEU A 191 -13.40 -4.08 12.30
C LEU A 191 -12.60 -4.37 11.04
N SER A 192 -13.15 -5.18 10.13
CA SER A 192 -12.55 -5.40 8.81
C SER A 192 -12.51 -4.12 7.98
N ALA A 193 -13.56 -3.28 8.02
CA ALA A 193 -13.57 -1.97 7.37
C ALA A 193 -12.45 -1.07 7.90
N PHE A 194 -12.29 -1.00 9.23
CA PHE A 194 -11.17 -0.29 9.85
C PHE A 194 -9.82 -0.87 9.43
N GLY A 195 -9.68 -2.20 9.34
CA GLY A 195 -8.50 -2.84 8.78
C GLY A 195 -8.15 -2.32 7.38
N LEU A 196 -9.13 -2.25 6.48
CA LEU A 196 -8.95 -1.71 5.13
C LEU A 196 -8.53 -0.23 5.14
N MET A 197 -9.05 0.57 6.07
CA MET A 197 -8.63 1.96 6.26
C MET A 197 -7.17 2.06 6.74
N VAL A 198 -6.75 1.18 7.65
CA VAL A 198 -5.36 1.12 8.12
C VAL A 198 -4.44 0.67 6.99
N MET A 199 -4.83 -0.33 6.17
CA MET A 199 -4.08 -0.71 4.97
C MET A 199 -3.90 0.45 4.00
N LEU A 200 -4.97 1.21 3.75
CA LEU A 200 -4.92 2.40 2.90
C LEU A 200 -3.95 3.44 3.48
N THR A 201 -4.01 3.68 4.79
CA THR A 201 -3.17 4.66 5.49
C THR A 201 -1.70 4.26 5.49
N ASP A 202 -1.39 2.99 5.76
CA ASP A 202 -0.03 2.45 5.69
C ASP A 202 0.55 2.63 4.28
N ARG A 203 -0.23 2.34 3.24
CA ARG A 203 0.19 2.55 1.85
C ARG A 203 0.45 4.01 1.52
N MET A 204 -0.41 4.92 2.01
CA MET A 204 -0.23 6.36 1.82
C MET A 204 1.05 6.84 2.51
N ARG A 205 1.29 6.38 3.74
CA ARG A 205 2.50 6.70 4.49
C ARG A 205 3.76 6.26 3.74
N ILE A 206 3.84 5.00 3.33
CA ILE A 206 5.01 4.46 2.62
C ILE A 206 5.26 5.24 1.32
N ARG A 207 4.20 5.55 0.57
CA ARG A 207 4.32 6.32 -0.67
C ARG A 207 4.82 7.75 -0.42
N ASN A 208 4.38 8.39 0.66
CA ASN A 208 4.85 9.72 1.02
C ASN A 208 6.33 9.70 1.41
N GLU A 209 6.75 8.73 2.23
CA GLU A 209 8.16 8.53 2.59
C GLU A 209 9.04 8.28 1.34
N GLU A 210 8.54 7.51 0.36
CA GLU A 210 9.25 7.27 -0.91
C GLU A 210 9.35 8.54 -1.78
N LYS A 211 8.31 9.37 -1.81
CA LYS A 211 8.33 10.66 -2.53
C LYS A 211 9.30 11.64 -1.88
N GLU A 212 9.26 11.76 -0.55
CA GLU A 212 10.19 12.62 0.21
C GLU A 212 11.63 12.17 -0.02
N THR A 213 11.91 10.87 0.10
CA THR A 213 13.26 10.34 -0.14
C THR A 213 13.74 10.65 -1.56
N ARG A 214 12.87 10.54 -2.57
CA ARG A 214 13.21 10.91 -3.96
C ARG A 214 13.52 12.40 -4.08
N ILE A 215 12.74 13.28 -3.43
CA ILE A 215 13.01 14.72 -3.41
C ILE A 215 14.36 14.99 -2.74
N TYR A 216 14.62 14.41 -1.57
CA TYR A 216 15.90 14.54 -0.89
C TYR A 216 17.09 14.06 -1.73
N GLN A 217 16.93 12.98 -2.49
CA GLN A 217 17.97 12.49 -3.40
C GLN A 217 18.22 13.45 -4.57
N LEU A 218 17.16 14.01 -5.16
CA LEU A 218 17.28 14.99 -6.24
C LEU A 218 17.85 16.32 -5.76
N GLU A 219 17.45 16.80 -4.57
CA GLU A 219 18.00 18.01 -3.95
C GLU A 219 19.47 17.88 -3.56
N ARG A 220 19.99 16.65 -3.42
CA ARG A 220 21.42 16.40 -3.16
C ARG A 220 22.31 16.57 -4.38
N LEU A 221 21.75 16.65 -5.57
CA LEU A 221 22.52 16.92 -6.79
C LEU A 221 22.70 18.43 -6.92
N LEU A 222 23.91 18.92 -6.71
CA LEU A 222 24.26 20.31 -6.98
C LEU A 222 24.48 20.49 -8.49
N PRO A 223 23.57 21.18 -9.21
CA PRO A 223 23.80 21.46 -10.63
C PRO A 223 25.01 22.39 -10.79
N ILE A 224 26.08 21.87 -11.40
CA ILE A 224 27.31 22.60 -11.69
C ILE A 224 27.36 22.91 -13.19
N CYS A 225 27.68 24.16 -13.56
CA CYS A 225 27.86 24.55 -14.95
C CYS A 225 29.05 23.80 -15.54
N ALA A 226 28.84 23.11 -16.67
CA ALA A 226 29.88 22.32 -17.32
C ALA A 226 31.10 23.18 -17.71
N TYR A 227 30.86 24.44 -18.08
CA TYR A 227 31.88 25.38 -18.56
C TYR A 227 32.58 26.15 -17.44
N CYS A 228 31.83 26.89 -16.61
CA CYS A 228 32.40 27.82 -15.62
C CYS A 228 32.39 27.30 -14.18
N LYS A 229 31.90 26.07 -13.94
CA LYS A 229 31.84 25.39 -12.63
C LYS A 229 31.05 26.09 -11.52
N LYS A 230 30.31 27.17 -11.83
CA LYS A 230 29.34 27.78 -10.91
C LYS A 230 28.26 26.77 -10.51
N ILE A 231 27.78 26.88 -9.28
CA ILE A 231 26.62 26.12 -8.78
C ILE A 231 25.36 26.93 -9.04
N ARG A 232 24.29 26.26 -9.47
CA ARG A 232 22.96 26.86 -9.54
C ARG A 232 22.19 26.57 -8.25
N ASP A 233 21.71 27.61 -7.59
CA ASP A 233 20.96 27.50 -6.35
C ASP A 233 19.45 27.24 -6.56
N LYS A 234 18.69 27.24 -5.46
CA LYS A 234 17.24 27.02 -5.46
C LYS A 234 16.46 28.17 -6.12
N GLU A 235 17.06 29.37 -6.22
CA GLU A 235 16.49 30.55 -6.88
C GLU A 235 16.88 30.64 -8.36
N ASN A 236 17.50 29.57 -8.89
CA ASN A 236 17.96 29.47 -10.27
C ASN A 236 19.07 30.49 -10.60
N GLN A 237 19.75 31.04 -9.59
CA GLN A 237 20.91 31.92 -9.75
C GLN A 237 22.22 31.11 -9.80
N TRP A 238 23.19 31.61 -10.56
CA TRP A 238 24.49 30.96 -10.73
C TRP A 238 25.56 31.69 -9.92
N GLN A 239 26.11 31.01 -8.93
CA GLN A 239 27.12 31.56 -8.03
C GLN A 239 28.39 30.69 -7.97
N PRO A 240 29.55 31.26 -7.61
CA PRO A 240 30.76 30.50 -7.34
C PRO A 240 30.51 29.39 -6.30
N VAL A 241 31.31 28.33 -6.36
CA VAL A 241 31.18 27.18 -5.46
C VAL A 241 31.40 27.62 -4.01
N GLU A 242 32.38 28.50 -3.81
CA GLU A 242 32.79 29.06 -2.53
C GLU A 242 31.60 29.76 -1.88
N THR A 243 31.02 30.77 -2.55
CA THR A 243 29.86 31.53 -2.05
C THR A 243 28.70 30.62 -1.67
N TYR A 244 28.39 29.63 -2.51
CA TYR A 244 27.30 28.69 -2.25
C TYR A 244 27.48 27.88 -0.95
N PHE A 245 28.73 27.51 -0.62
CA PHE A 245 29.03 26.78 0.60
C PHE A 245 29.19 27.71 1.81
N GLU A 246 29.83 28.86 1.66
CA GLU A 246 29.95 29.86 2.74
C GLU A 246 28.57 30.22 3.32
N ASP A 247 27.58 30.45 2.46
CA ASP A 247 26.21 30.77 2.84
C ASP A 247 25.48 29.63 3.58
N ARG A 248 25.88 28.36 3.37
CA ARG A 248 25.16 27.18 3.88
C ARG A 248 25.83 26.44 5.02
N THR A 249 27.16 26.46 5.06
CA THR A 249 27.94 25.72 6.07
C THR A 249 28.62 26.63 7.08
N GLN A 250 28.45 27.96 6.96
CA GLN A 250 29.15 28.96 7.78
C GLN A 250 30.67 28.77 7.81
N SER A 251 31.22 28.08 6.81
CA SER A 251 32.65 27.86 6.63
C SER A 251 33.25 29.02 5.84
N GLN A 252 34.52 29.35 6.06
CA GLN A 252 35.26 30.31 5.23
C GLN A 252 36.26 29.55 4.35
N PHE A 253 36.38 29.92 3.07
CA PHE A 253 37.39 29.34 2.19
C PHE A 253 38.71 30.12 2.25
N SER A 254 39.83 29.41 2.37
CA SER A 254 41.17 29.97 2.15
C SER A 254 41.70 29.56 0.79
N HIS A 255 42.45 30.45 0.14
CA HIS A 255 43.08 30.16 -1.13
C HIS A 255 44.52 29.68 -0.89
N GLY A 256 44.83 28.48 -1.36
CA GLY A 256 46.18 27.90 -1.32
C GLY A 256 46.57 27.37 -2.70
N ILE A 257 47.87 27.19 -2.92
CA ILE A 257 48.40 26.57 -4.14
C ILE A 257 48.86 25.16 -3.77
N CYS A 258 48.32 24.13 -4.44
CA CYS A 258 48.78 22.75 -4.19
C CYS A 258 50.21 22.54 -4.71
N PRO A 259 50.97 21.56 -4.17
CA PRO A 259 52.35 21.31 -4.57
C PRO A 259 52.53 21.14 -6.09
N ASP A 260 51.62 20.42 -6.75
CA ASP A 260 51.66 20.19 -8.20
C ASP A 260 51.51 21.49 -9.00
N CYS A 261 50.58 22.35 -8.60
CA CYS A 261 50.39 23.66 -9.23
C CYS A 261 51.57 24.60 -8.95
N MET A 262 52.20 24.48 -7.79
CA MET A 262 53.40 25.23 -7.43
C MET A 262 54.59 24.81 -8.31
N GLU A 263 54.80 23.51 -8.49
CA GLU A 263 55.84 22.98 -9.39
C GLU A 263 55.61 23.36 -10.85
N LYS A 264 54.36 23.25 -11.32
CA LYS A 264 54.02 23.52 -12.71
C LYS A 264 54.12 25.00 -13.08
N ASN A 265 53.56 25.89 -12.25
CA ASN A 265 53.47 27.31 -12.56
C ASN A 265 54.63 28.14 -12.02
N PHE A 266 55.33 27.64 -10.99
CA PHE A 266 56.45 28.34 -10.35
C PHE A 266 57.67 27.43 -10.17
N PRO A 267 58.15 26.75 -11.23
CA PRO A 267 59.22 25.76 -11.13
C PRO A 267 60.52 26.35 -10.57
N ASP A 268 60.87 27.58 -10.94
CA ASP A 268 62.08 28.25 -10.45
C ASP A 268 61.99 28.62 -8.96
N TYR A 269 60.80 28.98 -8.48
CA TYR A 269 60.58 29.26 -7.06
C TYR A 269 60.75 27.98 -6.25
N VAL A 270 60.13 26.88 -6.68
CA VAL A 270 60.29 25.56 -6.05
C VAL A 270 61.75 25.12 -6.10
N ARG A 271 62.44 25.29 -7.23
CA ARG A 271 63.87 24.98 -7.38
C ARG A 271 64.73 25.77 -6.40
N LYS A 272 64.51 27.08 -6.29
CA LYS A 272 65.24 27.95 -5.34
C LYS A 272 64.96 27.57 -3.89
N GLN A 273 63.72 27.24 -3.53
CA GLN A 273 63.41 26.75 -2.19
C GLN A 273 64.12 25.42 -1.89
N ARG A 274 64.14 24.47 -2.83
CA ARG A 274 64.87 23.19 -2.69
C ARG A 274 66.37 23.40 -2.50
N LEU A 275 66.98 24.32 -3.27
CA LEU A 275 68.40 24.66 -3.13
C LEU A 275 68.70 25.33 -1.79
N LYS A 276 67.81 26.22 -1.29
CA LYS A 276 67.94 26.83 0.04
C LYS A 276 67.80 25.81 1.17
N ALA A 277 66.87 24.87 1.06
CA ALA A 277 66.69 23.80 2.04
C ALA A 277 67.91 22.87 2.09
N ALA A 278 68.47 22.51 0.92
CA ALA A 278 69.70 21.73 0.81
C ALA A 278 70.92 22.45 1.43
N ALA A 279 71.04 23.77 1.24
CA ALA A 279 72.10 24.58 1.84
C ALA A 279 71.95 24.74 3.37
N ALA A 280 70.73 24.63 3.91
CA ALA A 280 70.44 24.71 5.35
C ALA A 280 70.56 23.36 6.09
N GLY A 281 70.98 22.28 5.41
CA GLY A 281 71.14 20.94 6.01
C GLY A 281 69.83 20.16 6.22
N ASN A 282 68.69 20.72 5.81
CA ASN A 282 67.40 20.03 5.86
C ASN A 282 67.14 19.37 4.50
N ALA A 283 67.59 18.12 4.35
CA ALA A 283 67.31 17.34 3.15
C ALA A 283 65.79 17.15 3.00
N PRO A 284 65.16 17.49 1.85
CA PRO A 284 63.77 17.15 1.63
C PRO A 284 63.65 15.64 1.45
N ALA A 285 62.62 15.03 2.06
CA ALA A 285 62.17 13.71 1.64
C ALA A 285 61.88 13.77 0.13
N GLY A 286 62.45 12.85 -0.63
CA GLY A 286 62.36 12.81 -2.09
C GLY A 286 60.90 12.73 -2.60
N PRO A 287 60.70 12.87 -3.91
CA PRO A 287 59.35 12.84 -4.49
C PRO A 287 58.72 11.48 -4.17
N THR A 288 57.54 11.47 -3.56
CA THR A 288 56.70 10.28 -3.53
C THR A 288 56.35 9.96 -4.98
N ALA A 289 57.03 8.97 -5.55
CA ALA A 289 56.61 8.31 -6.77
C ALA A 289 55.18 7.78 -6.53
N GLY A 290 54.20 8.35 -7.22
CA GLY A 290 52.82 7.90 -7.09
C GLY A 290 51.80 8.86 -7.68
N ASN A 291 51.84 9.05 -9.00
CA ASN A 291 50.66 8.90 -9.87
C ASN A 291 51.05 9.21 -11.32
N ALA A 292 51.53 8.16 -12.00
CA ALA A 292 51.48 8.12 -13.46
C ALA A 292 50.01 8.18 -13.92
N PRO A 293 49.70 8.79 -15.07
CA PRO A 293 48.37 8.73 -15.63
C PRO A 293 48.12 7.30 -16.12
N ALA A 294 47.15 6.60 -15.52
CA ALA A 294 46.64 5.38 -16.11
C ALA A 294 45.99 5.72 -17.46
N ALA A 295 46.71 5.40 -18.53
CA ALA A 295 46.18 5.36 -19.88
C ALA A 295 44.94 4.44 -19.94
N GLY A 296 44.01 4.78 -20.84
CA GLY A 296 42.69 4.18 -20.94
C GLY A 296 42.65 2.66 -20.97
N GLY A 297 41.76 2.11 -20.16
CA GLY A 297 41.26 0.74 -20.24
C GLY A 297 39.74 0.77 -20.35
N SER A 298 39.23 0.46 -21.53
CA SER A 298 37.84 0.10 -21.76
C SER A 298 37.42 -1.01 -20.80
N LEU A 299 36.44 -0.76 -19.94
CA LEU A 299 35.69 -1.80 -19.25
C LEU A 299 34.21 -1.63 -19.56
N ALA A 300 33.74 -2.47 -20.47
CA ALA A 300 32.34 -2.79 -20.65
C ALA A 300 31.75 -3.25 -19.32
N GLY A 301 30.71 -2.57 -18.85
CA GLY A 301 29.90 -3.01 -17.72
C GLY A 301 29.05 -4.21 -18.12
N SER A 302 29.38 -5.38 -17.59
CA SER A 302 28.50 -6.54 -17.53
C SER A 302 27.28 -6.22 -16.66
N ALA A 303 26.09 -6.49 -17.20
CA ALA A 303 24.80 -6.38 -16.54
C ALA A 303 24.68 -7.34 -15.34
N PRO A 304 23.90 -6.99 -14.30
CA PRO A 304 23.54 -7.95 -13.26
C PRO A 304 22.40 -8.84 -13.74
N GLU A 305 22.68 -10.15 -13.83
CA GLU A 305 21.65 -11.18 -13.94
C GLU A 305 20.82 -11.24 -12.66
N ASN A 306 19.50 -11.24 -12.86
CA ASN A 306 18.47 -11.42 -11.85
C ASN A 306 18.27 -12.92 -11.60
N PRO A 307 18.40 -13.44 -10.37
CA PRO A 307 18.01 -14.82 -10.09
C PRO A 307 16.48 -14.88 -9.97
N LYS A 308 15.91 -15.81 -10.74
CA LYS A 308 14.50 -16.23 -10.71
C LYS A 308 14.03 -16.65 -9.32
#